data_AF-A0A369T0B7-F1
#
_entry.id   AF-A0A369T0B7-F1
#
_cell.length_a   1.000
_cell.length_b   1.000
_cell.length_c   1.000
_cell.angle_alpha   90.00
_cell.angle_beta   90.00
_cell.angle_gamma   90.00
#
_symmetry.space_group_name_H-M   'P 1'
#
loop_
_entity.id
_entity.type
_entity.pdbx_description
1 polymer ?
#
loop_
_entity_poly.entity_id
_entity_poly.type
_entity_poly.pdbx_seq_one_letter_code
_entity_poly.pdbx_strand_id
1 'polypeptide(L)'
;MSEEMRPQLVRAFKDLRLGSLLALLSDILVIASFLPLLMSMPTIFWRIPRQEAPKSLRELLSPMMPMAVSALTLALAALVLGLVGLYLWYRASSSFKLYDEAKFSLGRIGAVMSIAGSLVLAISLAAIFYFLLSLPPRYERPPEWGIGALAALLPGIAGLLLGVSVYVIGWILYGIMVMRLSEIPGLSQDFRYAGILMIAGTVLSMLGSLGVIGVLVEMASLIMIFVYSDTAIKGLSPSQ
;
A
#
# COMPACT_ATOMS: atom_id res chain seq x y z
N MET A 1 5.81 -2.80 -34.87
CA MET A 1 6.59 -3.11 -33.65
C MET A 1 7.79 -3.94 -34.06
N SER A 2 9.02 -3.56 -33.73
CA SER A 2 10.20 -4.34 -34.11
C SER A 2 10.21 -5.70 -33.38
N GLU A 3 10.76 -6.72 -34.04
CA GLU A 3 10.94 -8.07 -33.49
C GLU A 3 11.72 -8.06 -32.16
N GLU A 4 12.67 -7.13 -32.00
CA GLU A 4 13.49 -6.98 -30.80
C GLU A 4 12.72 -6.42 -29.58
N MET A 5 11.68 -5.60 -29.80
CA MET A 5 10.89 -5.01 -28.71
C MET A 5 9.86 -5.97 -28.11
N ARG A 6 9.41 -6.95 -28.89
CA ARG A 6 8.39 -7.94 -28.48
C ARG A 6 8.79 -8.75 -27.23
N PRO A 7 9.99 -9.38 -27.14
CA PRO A 7 10.38 -10.14 -25.94
C PRO A 7 10.52 -9.25 -24.70
N GLN A 8 10.94 -7.99 -24.87
CA GLN A 8 11.05 -7.04 -23.78
C GLN A 8 9.67 -6.64 -23.23
N LEU A 9 8.69 -6.41 -24.11
CA LEU A 9 7.30 -6.17 -23.71
C LEU A 9 6.69 -7.37 -22.99
N VAL A 10 6.90 -8.59 -23.48
CA VAL A 10 6.45 -9.81 -22.80
C VAL A 10 7.03 -9.90 -21.39
N ARG A 11 8.32 -9.57 -21.21
CA ARG A 11 8.94 -9.53 -19.88
C ARG A 11 8.32 -8.45 -19.00
N ALA A 12 8.09 -7.26 -19.55
CA ALA A 12 7.46 -6.16 -18.84
C ALA A 12 6.05 -6.53 -18.34
N PHE A 13 5.24 -7.19 -19.19
CA PHE A 13 3.92 -7.68 -18.78
C PHE A 13 3.99 -8.82 -17.76
N LYS A 14 5.00 -9.69 -17.81
CA LYS A 14 5.22 -10.72 -16.78
C LYS A 14 5.53 -10.07 -15.43
N ASP A 15 6.42 -9.09 -15.41
CA ASP A 15 6.75 -8.34 -14.20
C ASP A 15 5.54 -7.55 -13.69
N LEU A 16 4.77 -6.91 -14.59
CA LEU A 16 3.54 -6.19 -14.25
C LEU A 16 2.49 -7.13 -13.62
N ARG A 17 2.25 -8.29 -14.23
CA ARG A 17 1.32 -9.31 -13.74
C ARG A 17 1.72 -9.82 -12.36
N LEU A 18 2.99 -10.21 -12.20
CA LEU A 18 3.48 -10.73 -10.93
C LEU A 18 3.44 -9.63 -9.85
N GLY A 19 3.80 -8.40 -10.20
CA GLY A 19 3.71 -7.25 -9.30
C GLY A 19 2.28 -6.99 -8.84
N SER A 20 1.29 -7.03 -9.74
CA SER A 20 -0.12 -6.85 -9.38
C SER A 20 -0.66 -7.97 -8.50
N LEU A 21 -0.22 -9.21 -8.71
CA LEU A 21 -0.56 -10.34 -7.83
C LEU A 21 0.01 -10.14 -6.42
N LEU A 22 1.28 -9.73 -6.31
CA LEU A 22 1.92 -9.48 -5.02
C LEU A 22 1.30 -8.29 -4.29
N ALA A 23 0.95 -7.21 -5.02
CA ALA A 23 0.21 -6.08 -4.47
C ALA A 23 -1.17 -6.51 -3.94
N LEU A 24 -1.93 -7.30 -4.71
CA LEU A 24 -3.23 -7.82 -4.28
C LEU A 24 -3.12 -8.69 -3.02
N LEU A 25 -2.12 -9.57 -2.96
CA LEU A 25 -1.86 -10.39 -1.77
C LEU A 25 -1.43 -9.53 -0.57
N SER A 26 -0.61 -8.50 -0.81
CA SER A 26 -0.27 -7.51 0.21
C SER A 26 -1.52 -6.83 0.75
N ASP A 27 -2.42 -6.33 -0.10
CA ASP A 27 -3.65 -5.66 0.34
C ASP A 27 -4.55 -6.58 1.15
N ILE A 28 -4.72 -7.84 0.72
CA ILE A 28 -5.47 -8.85 1.47
C ILE A 28 -4.85 -9.07 2.86
N LEU A 29 -3.52 -9.15 2.95
CA LEU A 29 -2.83 -9.32 4.23
C LEU A 29 -2.94 -8.07 5.12
N VAL A 30 -2.88 -6.87 4.54
CA VAL A 30 -3.14 -5.62 5.27
C VAL A 30 -4.55 -5.67 5.86
N ILE A 31 -5.58 -5.94 5.05
CA ILE A 31 -6.97 -6.03 5.52
C ILE A 31 -7.10 -7.09 6.63
N ALA A 32 -6.53 -8.28 6.41
CA ALA A 32 -6.55 -9.37 7.40
C ALA A 32 -5.82 -9.00 8.70
N SER A 33 -4.75 -8.21 8.62
CA SER A 33 -3.99 -7.76 9.80
C SER A 33 -4.79 -6.83 10.71
N PHE A 34 -5.63 -5.97 10.14
CA PHE A 34 -6.43 -5.01 10.90
C PHE A 34 -7.79 -5.57 11.33
N LEU A 35 -8.28 -6.64 10.72
CA LEU A 35 -9.58 -7.22 11.03
C LEU A 35 -9.76 -7.61 12.52
N PRO A 36 -8.78 -8.28 13.19
CA PRO A 36 -8.89 -8.58 14.63
C PRO A 36 -8.98 -7.32 15.50
N LEU A 37 -8.20 -6.28 15.15
CA LEU A 37 -8.22 -5.00 15.86
C LEU A 37 -9.60 -4.34 15.72
N LEU A 38 -10.17 -4.32 14.52
CA LEU A 38 -11.50 -3.79 14.26
C LEU A 38 -12.59 -4.58 15.01
N MET A 39 -12.51 -5.91 15.02
CA MET A 39 -13.47 -6.76 15.76
C MET A 39 -13.34 -6.62 17.29
N SER A 40 -12.19 -6.17 17.79
CA SER A 40 -11.97 -5.91 19.22
C SER A 40 -12.48 -4.54 19.70
N MET A 41 -12.70 -3.58 18.80
CA MET A 41 -13.18 -2.24 19.16
C MET A 41 -14.49 -2.26 19.95
N PRO A 42 -15.55 -2.98 19.54
CA PRO A 42 -16.82 -3.02 20.28
C PRO A 42 -16.66 -3.52 21.72
N THR A 43 -15.81 -4.51 21.96
CA THR A 43 -15.58 -5.06 23.30
C THR A 43 -14.80 -4.10 24.20
N ILE A 44 -13.92 -3.28 23.64
CA ILE A 44 -13.20 -2.24 24.37
C ILE A 44 -14.14 -1.09 24.74
N PHE A 45 -14.90 -0.56 23.77
CA PHE A 45 -15.89 0.48 24.01
C PHE A 45 -17.01 0.05 24.97
N TRP A 46 -17.33 -1.24 25.04
CA TRP A 46 -18.31 -1.77 26.00
C TRP A 46 -17.74 -2.03 27.40
N ARG A 47 -16.42 -2.21 27.54
CA ARG A 47 -15.75 -2.41 28.84
C ARG A 47 -15.39 -1.09 29.54
N ILE A 48 -15.08 -0.04 28.79
CA ILE A 48 -14.70 1.29 29.33
C ILE A 48 -15.80 1.94 30.21
N PRO A 49 -17.12 1.83 29.93
CA PRO A 49 -18.14 2.46 30.78
C PRO A 49 -18.33 1.81 32.16
N ARG A 50 -17.74 0.63 32.42
CA ARG A 50 -17.94 -0.13 33.68
C ARG A 50 -16.74 -0.13 34.62
N GLN A 51 -15.58 0.36 34.20
CA GLN A 51 -14.40 0.51 35.06
C GLN A 51 -14.07 1.99 35.24
N GLU A 52 -13.49 2.34 36.39
CA GLU A 52 -12.92 3.67 36.64
C GLU A 52 -12.15 4.17 35.40
N ALA A 53 -12.33 5.44 35.03
CA ALA A 53 -11.70 6.03 33.85
C ALA A 53 -10.21 5.61 33.76
N PRO A 54 -9.74 5.14 32.60
CA PRO A 54 -8.40 4.60 32.47
C PRO A 54 -7.37 5.63 32.92
N LYS A 55 -6.64 5.31 34.00
CA LYS A 55 -5.68 6.24 34.63
C LYS A 55 -4.40 6.37 33.81
N SER A 56 -4.23 5.55 32.77
CA SER A 56 -3.06 5.61 31.88
C SER A 56 -3.34 5.08 30.47
N LEU A 57 -2.61 5.63 29.50
CA LEU A 57 -2.67 5.24 28.09
C LEU A 57 -2.28 3.77 27.85
N ARG A 58 -1.43 3.19 28.71
CA ARG A 58 -1.06 1.77 28.64
C ARG A 58 -2.20 0.85 29.08
N GLU A 59 -3.06 1.25 30.01
CA GLU A 59 -4.22 0.44 30.41
C GLU A 59 -5.34 0.46 29.37
N LEU A 60 -5.47 1.58 28.67
CA LEU A 60 -6.34 1.67 27.51
C LEU A 60 -5.89 0.70 26.40
N LEU A 61 -4.57 0.59 26.18
CA LEU A 61 -3.99 -0.18 25.08
C LEU A 61 -3.56 -1.61 25.45
N SER A 62 -3.45 -1.97 26.74
CA SER A 62 -3.03 -3.30 27.18
C SER A 62 -3.90 -4.45 26.65
N PRO A 63 -5.24 -4.33 26.51
CA PRO A 63 -6.04 -5.40 25.93
C PRO A 63 -5.79 -5.55 24.42
N MET A 64 -5.31 -4.48 23.77
CA MET A 64 -5.03 -4.46 22.32
C MET A 64 -3.62 -4.95 22.00
N MET A 65 -2.69 -4.94 22.96
CA MET A 65 -1.27 -5.27 22.70
C MET A 65 -1.05 -6.65 22.06
N PRO A 66 -1.65 -7.76 22.52
CA PRO A 66 -1.46 -9.06 21.87
C PRO A 66 -1.93 -9.09 20.41
N MET A 67 -3.05 -8.41 20.12
CA MET A 67 -3.60 -8.28 18.77
C MET A 67 -2.79 -7.30 17.91
N ALA A 68 -2.22 -6.27 18.52
CA ALA A 68 -1.36 -5.30 17.84
C ALA A 68 -0.06 -5.96 17.37
N VAL A 69 0.51 -6.89 18.15
CA VAL A 69 1.71 -7.65 17.77
C VAL A 69 1.43 -8.57 16.57
N SER A 70 0.32 -9.31 16.60
CA SER A 70 -0.03 -10.19 15.46
C SER A 70 -0.39 -9.38 14.21
N ALA A 71 -1.16 -8.29 14.36
CA ALA A 71 -1.46 -7.34 13.30
C ALA A 71 -0.19 -6.74 12.69
N LEU A 72 0.76 -6.31 13.52
CA LEU A 72 2.03 -5.75 13.05
C LEU A 72 2.85 -6.78 12.27
N THR A 73 2.89 -8.03 12.72
CA THR A 73 3.64 -9.09 12.04
C THR A 73 3.07 -9.35 10.63
N LEU A 74 1.74 -9.43 10.52
CA LEU A 74 1.05 -9.56 9.24
C LEU A 74 1.23 -8.32 8.35
N ALA A 75 1.15 -7.12 8.93
CA ALA A 75 1.35 -5.87 8.20
C ALA A 75 2.79 -5.74 7.66
N LEU A 76 3.80 -6.21 8.41
CA LEU A 76 5.18 -6.26 7.95
C LEU A 76 5.36 -7.27 6.80
N ALA A 77 4.74 -8.45 6.90
CA ALA A 77 4.75 -9.43 5.81
C ALA A 77 4.08 -8.86 4.54
N ALA A 78 2.93 -8.19 4.71
CA ALA A 78 2.23 -7.50 3.64
C ALA A 78 3.11 -6.44 2.99
N LEU A 79 3.74 -5.59 3.80
CA LEU A 79 4.66 -4.55 3.32
C LEU A 79 5.81 -5.12 2.49
N VAL A 80 6.43 -6.22 2.90
CA VAL A 80 7.49 -6.87 2.12
C VAL A 80 6.96 -7.32 0.77
N LEU A 81 5.80 -7.97 0.70
CA LEU A 81 5.17 -8.36 -0.56
C LEU A 81 4.82 -7.15 -1.42
N GLY A 82 4.29 -6.09 -0.83
CA GLY A 82 3.98 -4.82 -1.50
C GLY A 82 5.22 -4.16 -2.09
N LEU A 83 6.34 -4.12 -1.35
CA LEU A 83 7.61 -3.59 -1.83
C LEU A 83 8.19 -4.41 -2.98
N VAL A 84 8.11 -5.75 -2.91
CA VAL A 84 8.52 -6.63 -4.02
C VAL A 84 7.62 -6.40 -5.24
N GLY A 85 6.31 -6.25 -5.05
CA GLY A 85 5.36 -5.93 -6.12
C GLY A 85 5.67 -4.59 -6.78
N LEU A 86 5.90 -3.55 -5.98
CA LEU A 86 6.33 -2.23 -6.44
C LEU A 86 7.66 -2.25 -7.20
N TYR A 87 8.62 -3.08 -6.77
CA TYR A 87 9.88 -3.26 -7.49
C TYR A 87 9.67 -3.89 -8.87
N LEU A 88 8.79 -4.89 -8.99
CA LEU A 88 8.44 -5.48 -10.28
C LEU A 88 7.75 -4.46 -11.19
N TRP A 89 6.90 -3.62 -10.63
CA TRP A 89 6.28 -2.50 -11.35
C TRP A 89 7.31 -1.48 -11.84
N TYR A 90 8.26 -1.10 -11.00
CA TYR A 90 9.38 -0.26 -11.41
C TYR A 90 10.14 -0.84 -12.61
N ARG A 91 10.43 -2.15 -12.56
CA ARG A 91 11.11 -2.87 -13.65
C ARG A 91 10.28 -2.93 -14.93
N ALA A 92 8.97 -3.17 -14.81
CA ALA A 92 8.03 -3.16 -15.92
C ALA A 92 7.99 -1.76 -16.58
N SER A 93 7.79 -0.70 -15.80
CA SER A 93 7.80 0.68 -16.29
C SER A 93 9.12 1.08 -16.95
N SER A 94 10.25 0.62 -16.42
CA SER A 94 11.56 0.87 -17.04
C SER A 94 11.67 0.22 -18.43
N SER A 95 10.98 -0.90 -18.66
CA SER A 95 10.98 -1.58 -19.95
C SER A 95 10.06 -0.89 -20.96
N PHE A 96 8.91 -0.35 -20.51
CA PHE A 96 8.00 0.42 -21.37
C PHE A 96 8.59 1.75 -21.87
N LYS A 97 9.57 2.30 -21.15
CA LYS A 97 10.31 3.52 -21.56
C LYS A 97 10.94 3.40 -22.95
N LEU A 98 11.32 2.18 -23.35
CA LEU A 98 11.95 1.93 -24.65
C LEU A 98 10.98 2.14 -25.83
N TYR A 99 9.67 2.19 -25.55
CA TYR A 99 8.64 2.44 -26.55
C TYR A 99 8.30 3.93 -26.68
N ASP A 100 8.06 4.61 -25.55
CA ASP A 100 7.81 6.05 -25.49
C ASP A 100 8.27 6.61 -24.14
N GLU A 101 9.47 7.20 -24.12
CA GLU A 101 10.09 7.73 -22.90
C GLU A 101 9.26 8.82 -22.23
N ALA A 102 8.68 9.72 -23.03
CA ALA A 102 7.90 10.85 -22.52
C ALA A 102 6.63 10.36 -21.83
N LYS A 103 6.01 9.29 -22.35
CA LYS A 103 4.75 8.77 -21.80
C LYS A 103 4.93 7.83 -20.62
N PHE A 104 5.92 6.93 -20.66
CA PHE A 104 6.07 5.84 -19.69
C PHE A 104 7.04 6.12 -18.54
N SER A 105 7.82 7.22 -18.61
CA SER A 105 8.69 7.66 -17.51
C SER A 105 7.92 7.97 -16.22
N LEU A 106 6.65 8.39 -16.34
CA LEU A 106 5.74 8.62 -15.20
C LEU A 106 5.55 7.39 -14.34
N GLY A 107 5.44 6.19 -14.93
CA GLY A 107 5.30 4.94 -14.18
C GLY A 107 6.52 4.64 -13.32
N ARG A 108 7.72 4.93 -13.84
CA ARG A 108 8.97 4.75 -13.09
C ARG A 108 9.06 5.70 -11.91
N ILE A 109 8.78 6.98 -12.14
CA ILE A 109 8.75 8.00 -11.08
C ILE A 109 7.71 7.61 -10.03
N GLY A 110 6.53 7.20 -10.49
CA GLY A 110 5.45 6.72 -9.63
C GLY A 110 5.88 5.56 -8.74
N ALA A 111 6.45 4.51 -9.32
CA ALA A 111 6.93 3.34 -8.57
C ALA A 111 8.04 3.72 -7.55
N VAL A 112 8.99 4.58 -7.92
CA VAL A 112 10.03 5.05 -7.00
C VAL A 112 9.44 5.83 -5.83
N MET A 113 8.49 6.74 -6.11
CA MET A 113 7.79 7.48 -5.07
C MET A 113 7.01 6.54 -4.15
N SER A 114 6.29 5.56 -4.70
CA SER A 114 5.56 4.59 -3.90
C SER A 114 6.49 3.76 -3.01
N ILE A 115 7.64 3.30 -3.52
CA ILE A 115 8.65 2.59 -2.72
C ILE A 115 9.16 3.48 -1.59
N ALA A 116 9.55 4.72 -1.89
CA ALA A 116 10.04 5.66 -0.88
C ALA A 116 8.98 5.96 0.18
N GLY A 117 7.73 6.19 -0.24
CA GLY A 117 6.60 6.39 0.66
C GLY A 117 6.35 5.19 1.56
N SER A 118 6.33 3.96 1.00
CA SER A 118 6.19 2.73 1.77
C SER A 118 7.31 2.53 2.79
N LEU A 119 8.56 2.88 2.46
CA LEU A 119 9.69 2.82 3.40
C LEU A 119 9.54 3.84 4.53
N VAL A 120 9.13 5.07 4.22
CA VAL A 120 8.85 6.09 5.24
C VAL A 120 7.72 5.64 6.17
N LEU A 121 6.66 5.04 5.63
CA LEU A 121 5.57 4.46 6.42
C LEU A 121 6.07 3.35 7.34
N ALA A 122 6.89 2.43 6.82
CA ALA A 122 7.46 1.33 7.59
C ALA A 122 8.30 1.82 8.78
N ILE A 123 9.20 2.76 8.52
CA ILE A 123 10.08 3.34 9.56
C ILE A 123 9.24 4.09 10.60
N SER A 124 8.23 4.85 10.16
CA SER A 124 7.36 5.61 11.06
C SER A 124 6.51 4.69 11.95
N LEU A 125 5.95 3.61 11.38
CA LEU A 125 5.22 2.58 12.14
C LEU A 125 6.13 1.88 13.14
N ALA A 126 7.34 1.49 12.74
CA ALA A 126 8.31 0.85 13.62
C ALA A 126 8.72 1.77 14.78
N ALA A 127 8.93 3.07 14.51
CA ALA A 127 9.27 4.06 15.53
C ALA A 127 8.12 4.27 16.54
N ILE A 128 6.88 4.40 16.06
CA ILE A 128 5.70 4.50 16.94
C ILE A 128 5.56 3.23 17.78
N PHE A 129 5.71 2.06 17.17
CA PHE A 129 5.61 0.79 17.88
C PHE A 129 6.70 0.64 18.94
N TYR A 130 7.95 0.94 18.61
CA TYR A 130 9.07 0.93 19.56
C TYR A 130 8.81 1.90 20.73
N PHE A 131 8.33 3.10 20.44
CA PHE A 131 7.93 4.06 21.46
C PHE A 131 6.86 3.49 22.39
N LEU A 132 5.80 2.87 21.86
CA LEU A 132 4.75 2.24 22.65
C LEU A 132 5.27 1.11 23.55
N LEU A 133 6.23 0.32 23.07
CA LEU A 133 6.89 -0.72 23.87
C LEU A 133 7.78 -0.16 24.98
N SER A 134 8.41 1.00 24.74
CA SER A 134 9.30 1.67 25.69
C SER A 134 8.57 2.37 26.85
N LEU A 135 7.24 2.43 26.84
CA LEU A 135 6.47 3.11 27.88
C LEU A 135 6.60 2.40 29.25
N PRO A 136 7.07 3.11 30.30
CA PRO A 136 7.32 2.50 31.60
C PRO A 136 6.05 1.90 32.22
N PRO A 137 6.19 0.83 33.03
CA PRO A 137 5.10 0.27 33.82
C PRO A 137 4.45 1.32 34.73
N ARG A 138 3.19 1.07 35.08
CA ARG A 138 2.29 1.99 35.81
C ARG A 138 2.86 2.55 37.12
N TYR A 139 3.85 1.88 37.71
CA TYR A 139 4.40 2.21 39.03
C TYR A 139 5.55 3.23 39.02
N GLU A 140 6.08 3.60 37.85
CA GLU A 140 7.31 4.41 37.76
C GLU A 140 7.11 5.78 37.08
N ARG A 141 5.87 6.26 36.91
CA ARG A 141 5.61 7.47 36.12
C ARG A 141 5.72 8.76 36.93
N PRO A 142 6.64 9.68 36.56
CA PRO A 142 6.59 11.07 37.01
C PRO A 142 5.35 11.79 36.41
N PRO A 143 4.77 12.77 37.13
CA PRO A 143 3.59 13.52 36.69
C PRO A 143 3.75 14.26 35.34
N GLU A 144 4.98 14.52 34.92
CA GLU A 144 5.33 15.36 33.75
C GLU A 144 5.27 14.62 32.40
N TRP A 145 5.06 13.30 32.42
CA TRP A 145 5.12 12.45 31.23
C TRP A 145 3.95 12.61 30.26
N GLY A 146 2.83 13.22 30.68
CA GLY A 146 1.63 13.32 29.83
C GLY A 146 1.85 14.10 28.54
N ILE A 147 2.53 15.25 28.62
CA ILE A 147 2.76 16.14 27.47
C ILE A 147 4.02 15.73 26.69
N GLY A 148 5.09 15.33 27.40
CA GLY A 148 6.34 14.90 26.77
C GLY A 148 6.21 13.61 25.95
N ALA A 149 5.42 12.64 26.44
CA ALA A 149 5.16 11.41 25.70
C ALA A 149 4.32 11.65 24.43
N LEU A 150 3.38 12.61 24.47
CA LEU A 150 2.59 12.97 23.29
C LEU A 150 3.44 13.69 22.24
N ALA A 151 4.33 14.60 22.68
CA ALA A 151 5.27 15.29 21.80
C ALA A 151 6.25 14.32 21.12
N ALA A 152 6.67 13.25 21.80
CA ALA A 152 7.52 12.21 21.24
C ALA A 152 6.86 11.39 20.11
N LEU A 153 5.52 11.37 20.02
CA LEU A 153 4.78 10.72 18.94
C LEU A 153 4.68 11.59 17.67
N LEU A 154 4.82 12.92 17.79
CA LEU A 154 4.63 13.85 16.67
C LEU A 154 5.54 13.55 15.47
N PRO A 155 6.84 13.23 15.61
CA PRO A 155 7.69 12.88 14.48
C PRO A 155 7.20 11.62 13.75
N GLY A 156 6.71 10.62 14.48
CA GLY A 156 6.15 9.40 13.90
C GLY A 156 4.87 9.69 13.10
N ILE A 157 3.98 10.51 13.64
CA ILE A 157 2.74 10.93 12.95
C ILE A 157 3.07 11.76 11.71
N ALA A 158 3.99 12.72 11.81
CA ALA A 158 4.45 13.52 10.68
C ALA A 158 5.07 12.64 9.58
N GLY A 159 5.89 11.66 9.97
CA GLY A 159 6.45 10.66 9.07
C GLY A 159 5.38 9.82 8.37
N LEU A 160 4.34 9.38 9.09
CA LEU A 160 3.20 8.68 8.49
C LEU A 160 2.50 9.52 7.43
N LEU A 161 2.16 10.78 7.75
CA LEU A 161 1.47 11.68 6.83
C LEU A 161 2.29 11.95 5.56
N LEU A 162 3.60 12.17 5.72
CA LEU A 162 4.53 12.35 4.61
C LEU A 162 4.61 11.07 3.76
N GLY A 163 4.77 9.90 4.40
CA GLY A 163 4.84 8.61 3.75
C GLY A 163 3.58 8.29 2.93
N VAL A 164 2.39 8.51 3.49
CA VAL A 164 1.11 8.33 2.78
C VAL A 164 1.05 9.27 1.58
N SER A 165 1.40 10.54 1.76
CA SER A 165 1.31 11.55 0.69
C SER A 165 2.23 11.19 -0.49
N VAL A 166 3.48 10.82 -0.21
CA VAL A 166 4.45 10.40 -1.23
C VAL A 166 3.99 9.11 -1.92
N TYR A 167 3.47 8.15 -1.15
CA TYR A 167 2.93 6.90 -1.68
C TYR A 167 1.75 7.14 -2.64
N VAL A 168 0.77 7.92 -2.22
CA VAL A 168 -0.43 8.25 -3.01
C VAL A 168 -0.06 8.93 -4.32
N ILE A 169 0.84 9.92 -4.28
CA ILE A 169 1.30 10.60 -5.51
C ILE A 169 1.95 9.58 -6.45
N GLY A 170 2.79 8.70 -5.91
CA GLY A 170 3.44 7.65 -6.68
C GLY A 170 2.44 6.71 -7.36
N TRP A 171 1.40 6.31 -6.62
CA TRP A 171 0.36 5.42 -7.10
C TRP A 171 -0.52 6.04 -8.19
N ILE A 172 -0.85 7.34 -8.07
CA ILE A 172 -1.58 8.09 -9.11
C ILE A 172 -0.74 8.17 -10.39
N LEU A 173 0.54 8.50 -10.30
CA LEU A 173 1.44 8.55 -11.45
C LEU A 173 1.55 7.18 -12.14
N TYR A 174 1.58 6.11 -11.36
CA TYR A 174 1.54 4.76 -11.90
C TYR A 174 0.22 4.44 -12.59
N GLY A 175 -0.92 4.82 -11.99
CA GLY A 175 -2.24 4.68 -12.62
C GLY A 175 -2.33 5.39 -13.98
N ILE A 176 -1.77 6.59 -14.10
CA ILE A 176 -1.67 7.31 -15.39
C ILE A 176 -0.85 6.52 -16.41
N MET A 177 0.27 5.91 -15.98
CA MET A 177 1.06 5.04 -16.85
C MET A 177 0.23 3.83 -17.32
N VAL A 178 -0.53 3.18 -16.42
CA VAL A 178 -1.38 2.04 -16.76
C VAL A 178 -2.44 2.45 -17.78
N MET A 179 -3.05 3.64 -17.62
CA MET A 179 -4.02 4.15 -18.59
C MET A 179 -3.42 4.26 -19.99
N ARG A 180 -2.18 4.74 -20.07
CA ARG A 180 -1.44 4.95 -21.33
C ARG A 180 -0.97 3.66 -21.99
N LEU A 181 -0.96 2.51 -21.30
CA LEU A 181 -0.70 1.23 -21.96
C LEU A 181 -1.72 0.95 -23.07
N SER A 182 -2.96 1.42 -22.93
CA SER A 182 -3.99 1.31 -23.99
C SER A 182 -3.65 2.04 -25.29
N GLU A 183 -2.64 2.92 -25.29
CA GLU A 183 -2.20 3.65 -26.48
C GLU A 183 -1.16 2.87 -27.30
N ILE A 184 -0.60 1.78 -26.75
CA ILE A 184 0.34 0.94 -27.48
C ILE A 184 -0.46 0.10 -28.50
N PRO A 185 -0.12 0.16 -29.80
CA PRO A 185 -0.79 -0.63 -30.84
C PRO A 185 -0.75 -2.13 -30.53
N GLY A 186 -1.91 -2.77 -30.57
CA GLY A 186 -2.06 -4.20 -30.30
C GLY A 186 -2.35 -4.57 -28.83
N LEU A 187 -2.45 -3.58 -27.93
CA LEU A 187 -2.92 -3.79 -26.56
C LEU A 187 -4.40 -3.44 -26.39
N SER A 188 -5.05 -4.05 -25.40
CA SER A 188 -6.46 -3.80 -25.11
C SER A 188 -6.68 -2.37 -24.56
N GLN A 189 -7.81 -1.77 -24.93
CA GLN A 189 -8.31 -0.54 -24.31
C GLN A 189 -8.61 -0.72 -22.82
N ASP A 190 -8.76 -1.96 -22.34
CA ASP A 190 -9.15 -2.22 -20.96
C ASP A 190 -8.10 -1.79 -19.92
N PHE A 191 -6.83 -1.67 -20.32
CA PHE A 191 -5.80 -1.04 -19.49
C PHE A 191 -6.14 0.41 -19.12
N ARG A 192 -6.88 1.12 -19.98
CA ARG A 192 -7.39 2.47 -19.69
C ARG A 192 -8.33 2.45 -18.49
N TYR A 193 -9.28 1.53 -18.48
CA TYR A 193 -10.23 1.38 -17.38
C TYR A 193 -9.52 0.94 -16.10
N ALA A 194 -8.56 0.00 -16.19
CA ALA A 194 -7.77 -0.42 -15.05
C ALA A 194 -7.04 0.77 -14.40
N GLY A 195 -6.37 1.61 -15.21
CA GLY A 195 -5.68 2.79 -14.69
C GLY A 195 -6.63 3.86 -14.11
N ILE A 196 -7.81 4.07 -14.71
CA ILE A 196 -8.84 4.97 -14.15
C ILE A 196 -9.32 4.45 -12.79
N LEU A 197 -9.62 3.16 -12.69
CA LEU A 197 -10.03 2.54 -11.42
C LEU A 197 -8.93 2.61 -10.37
N MET A 198 -7.66 2.47 -10.75
CA MET A 198 -6.53 2.64 -9.84
C MET A 198 -6.55 4.03 -9.21
N ILE A 199 -6.63 5.08 -10.03
CA ILE A 199 -6.66 6.47 -9.57
C ILE A 199 -7.91 6.74 -8.74
N ALA A 200 -9.08 6.32 -9.22
CA ALA A 200 -10.34 6.52 -8.52
C ALA A 200 -10.36 5.80 -7.17
N GLY A 201 -9.88 4.55 -7.12
CA GLY A 201 -9.77 3.75 -5.90
C GLY A 201 -8.87 4.42 -4.87
N THR A 202 -7.70 4.92 -5.30
CA THR A 202 -6.79 5.65 -4.41
C THR A 202 -7.34 6.98 -3.92
N VAL A 203 -8.03 7.76 -4.76
CA VAL A 203 -8.67 9.01 -4.31
C VAL A 203 -9.79 8.71 -3.33
N LEU A 204 -10.64 7.72 -3.63
CA LEU A 204 -11.74 7.30 -2.75
C LEU A 204 -11.21 6.73 -1.43
N SER A 205 -10.06 6.04 -1.43
CA SER A 205 -9.49 5.44 -0.22
C SER A 205 -9.06 6.49 0.80
N MET A 206 -8.79 7.73 0.35
CA MET A 206 -8.49 8.88 1.21
C MET A 206 -9.73 9.55 1.80
N LEU A 207 -10.94 9.28 1.26
CA LEU A 207 -12.18 9.93 1.67
C LEU A 207 -12.86 9.19 2.83
N GLY A 208 -12.24 9.22 4.02
CA GLY A 208 -12.88 8.81 5.29
C GLY A 208 -13.74 7.55 5.21
N SER A 209 -15.07 7.71 5.29
CA SER A 209 -16.03 6.59 5.26
C SER A 209 -16.09 5.82 3.93
N LEU A 210 -15.67 6.42 2.82
CA LEU A 210 -15.56 5.77 1.51
C LEU A 210 -14.25 4.96 1.37
N GLY A 211 -13.39 4.98 2.39
CA GLY A 211 -12.09 4.32 2.37
C GLY A 211 -12.14 2.86 1.90
N VAL A 212 -13.10 2.10 2.44
CA VAL A 212 -13.32 0.69 2.10
C VAL A 212 -13.71 0.50 0.63
N ILE A 213 -14.58 1.36 0.11
CA ILE A 213 -14.99 1.31 -1.30
C ILE A 213 -13.78 1.61 -2.19
N GLY A 214 -12.97 2.60 -1.83
CA GLY A 214 -11.73 2.91 -2.54
C GLY A 214 -10.78 1.73 -2.63
N VAL A 215 -10.53 1.04 -1.51
CA VAL A 215 -9.70 -0.18 -1.48
C VAL A 215 -10.28 -1.28 -2.38
N LEU A 216 -11.59 -1.52 -2.35
CA LEU A 216 -12.22 -2.52 -3.23
C LEU A 216 -12.08 -2.18 -4.71
N VAL A 217 -12.23 -0.90 -5.06
CA VAL A 217 -12.03 -0.40 -6.44
C VAL A 217 -10.58 -0.56 -6.87
N GLU A 218 -9.62 -0.30 -5.97
CA GLU A 218 -8.20 -0.50 -6.20
C GLU A 218 -7.85 -1.98 -6.42
N MET A 219 -8.38 -2.88 -5.60
CA MET A 219 -8.23 -4.33 -5.80
C MET A 219 -8.81 -4.78 -7.15
N ALA A 220 -9.96 -4.25 -7.57
CA ALA A 220 -10.54 -4.53 -8.87
C ALA A 220 -9.61 -4.08 -10.02
N SER A 221 -8.98 -2.91 -9.88
CA SER A 221 -7.95 -2.45 -10.81
C SER A 221 -6.75 -3.41 -10.89
N LEU A 222 -6.23 -3.87 -9.74
CA LEU A 222 -5.11 -4.82 -9.70
C LEU A 222 -5.45 -6.14 -10.40
N ILE A 223 -6.68 -6.64 -10.20
CA ILE A 223 -7.19 -7.85 -10.87
C ILE A 223 -7.25 -7.61 -12.38
N MET A 224 -7.75 -6.46 -12.83
CA MET A 224 -7.77 -6.09 -14.24
C MET A 224 -6.36 -6.04 -14.84
N ILE A 225 -5.41 -5.38 -14.17
CA ILE A 225 -4.00 -5.33 -14.62
C ILE A 225 -3.43 -6.75 -14.74
N PHE A 226 -3.70 -7.62 -13.76
CA PHE A 226 -3.26 -9.01 -13.79
C PHE A 226 -3.82 -9.78 -15.00
N VAL A 227 -5.14 -9.69 -15.24
CA VAL A 227 -5.81 -10.39 -16.34
C VAL A 227 -5.36 -9.85 -17.69
N TYR A 228 -5.33 -8.53 -17.88
CA TYR A 228 -4.97 -7.94 -19.17
C TYR A 228 -3.49 -8.08 -19.49
N SER A 229 -2.62 -8.15 -18.48
CA SER A 229 -1.21 -8.50 -18.71
C SER A 229 -1.05 -9.92 -19.25
N ASP A 230 -1.84 -10.88 -18.78
CA ASP A 230 -1.84 -12.26 -19.32
C ASP A 230 -2.33 -12.30 -20.78
N THR A 231 -3.42 -11.59 -21.08
CA THR A 231 -3.94 -11.45 -22.45
C THR A 231 -2.92 -10.79 -23.38
N ALA A 232 -2.24 -9.74 -22.92
CA ALA A 232 -1.18 -9.07 -23.67
C ALA A 232 0.00 -10.02 -23.94
N ILE A 233 0.44 -10.80 -22.95
CA ILE A 233 1.51 -11.80 -23.12
C ILE A 233 1.12 -12.83 -24.19
N LYS A 234 -0.12 -13.33 -24.15
CA LYS A 234 -0.62 -14.32 -25.12
C LYS A 234 -0.73 -13.75 -26.53
N GLY A 235 -1.18 -12.49 -26.67
CA GLY A 235 -1.24 -11.83 -27.97
C GLY A 235 0.13 -11.46 -28.55
N LEU A 236 1.13 -11.25 -27.69
CA LEU A 236 2.50 -10.90 -28.07
C LEU A 236 3.42 -12.12 -28.24
N SER A 237 3.09 -13.27 -27.67
CA SER A 237 3.86 -14.50 -27.85
C SER A 237 3.35 -15.17 -29.13
N PRO A 238 4.22 -15.48 -30.12
CA PRO A 238 3.77 -16.24 -31.27
C PRO A 238 3.20 -17.57 -30.78
N SER A 239 2.00 -17.91 -31.25
CA SER A 239 1.43 -19.24 -31.08
C SER A 239 2.47 -20.28 -31.49
N GLN A 240 3.06 -20.95 -30.51
CA GLN A 240 3.72 -22.23 -30.74
C GLN A 240 2.64 -23.31 -30.79
#